data_AF-A0A165JVK4-F1
#
_entry.id   AF-A0A165JVK4-F1
#
_cell.length_a   1.000
_cell.length_b   1.000
_cell.length_c   1.000
_cell.angle_alpha   90.00
_cell.angle_beta   90.00
_cell.angle_gamma   90.00
#
_symmetry.space_group_name_H-M   'P 1'
#
loop_
_entity.id
_entity.type
_entity.pdbx_description
1 polymer ?
#
loop_
_entity_poly.entity_id
_entity_poly.type
_entity_poly.pdbx_seq_one_letter_code
_entity_poly.pdbx_strand_id
1 'polypeptide(L)'
;MAQVLLDLAKIITDAAQTIDAECKARGTTFPLLDEPFTPQSEAIRDEPAVASLTAVLAAAAEQIMLTAWSPPRSLFDGAFGFHTSSAIRTAGAVNVAEALREAGPKGLHVNDIVKGTVVDPEKLGRLMRLLASRHIFREVAPDVFANNRISSLMDTGKSLEDLRANPEKKYDGTSGLLALMECTLDEYFKASSYLTETMLDPVTAKSDSTTQAAMNVAMRTSDDYWTFIDKPENAYRLRRFGVAMQGARVMMPEIHIVQSGFPWKDFPQDSVIMDVGGGTGHVSMVLHQHFPQLKLVVQDRHQTIDHAKEWWGTENPKAIQTGRVELQGHDFFDPQPPRDPPALIMLRFILHDWADSYAIKILRNLRDAA
;
A
#
# COMPACT_ATOMS: atom_id res chain seq x y z
N MET A 1 -37.60 -18.32 12.36
CA MET A 1 -36.93 -19.28 11.44
C MET A 1 -35.59 -18.67 11.04
N ALA A 2 -34.51 -19.46 10.98
CA ALA A 2 -33.15 -18.97 10.70
C ALA A 2 -32.76 -19.02 9.20
N GLN A 3 -33.72 -18.78 8.30
CA GLN A 3 -33.58 -19.02 6.86
C GLN A 3 -32.38 -18.29 6.24
N VAL A 4 -32.15 -17.03 6.63
CA VAL A 4 -31.02 -16.23 6.15
C VAL A 4 -29.66 -16.90 6.41
N LEU A 5 -29.50 -17.61 7.54
CA LEU A 5 -28.26 -18.33 7.84
C LEU A 5 -28.08 -19.54 6.92
N LEU A 6 -29.17 -20.23 6.59
CA LEU A 6 -29.15 -21.37 5.66
C LEU A 6 -28.83 -20.90 4.23
N ASP A 7 -29.41 -19.78 3.80
CA ASP A 7 -29.17 -19.22 2.47
C ASP A 7 -27.70 -18.78 2.30
N LEU A 8 -27.13 -18.11 3.31
CA LEU A 8 -25.71 -17.73 3.31
C LEU A 8 -24.78 -18.95 3.37
N ALA A 9 -25.11 -19.95 4.20
CA ALA A 9 -24.34 -21.19 4.25
C ALA A 9 -24.35 -21.93 2.90
N LYS A 10 -25.48 -21.88 2.16
CA LYS A 10 -25.57 -22.42 0.82
C LYS A 10 -24.64 -21.69 -0.15
N ILE A 11 -24.64 -20.35 -0.15
CA ILE A 11 -23.73 -19.55 -0.99
C ILE A 11 -22.27 -19.90 -0.72
N ILE A 12 -21.88 -19.99 0.55
CA ILE A 12 -20.51 -20.38 0.95
C ILE A 12 -20.17 -21.77 0.41
N THR A 13 -21.10 -22.73 0.57
CA THR A 13 -20.89 -24.12 0.14
C THR A 13 -20.78 -24.23 -1.38
N ASP A 14 -21.69 -23.61 -2.13
CA ASP A 14 -21.70 -23.65 -3.61
C ASP A 14 -20.40 -23.03 -4.18
N ALA A 15 -19.97 -21.89 -3.63
CA ALA A 15 -18.73 -21.23 -4.04
C ALA A 15 -17.51 -22.10 -3.72
N ALA A 16 -17.44 -22.66 -2.51
CA ALA A 16 -16.33 -23.53 -2.10
C ALA A 16 -16.24 -24.81 -2.95
N GLN A 17 -17.38 -25.44 -3.29
CA GLN A 17 -17.43 -26.61 -4.16
C GLN A 17 -16.92 -26.30 -5.57
N THR A 18 -17.27 -25.14 -6.11
CA THR A 18 -16.81 -24.73 -7.44
C THR A 18 -15.32 -24.43 -7.45
N ILE A 19 -14.81 -23.73 -6.43
CA ILE A 19 -13.37 -23.49 -6.25
C ILE A 19 -12.60 -24.82 -6.11
N ASP A 20 -13.11 -25.76 -5.31
CA ASP A 20 -12.50 -27.10 -5.16
C ASP A 20 -12.47 -27.87 -6.49
N ALA A 21 -13.53 -27.79 -7.29
CA ALA A 21 -13.57 -28.39 -8.63
C ALA A 21 -12.51 -27.77 -9.57
N GLU A 22 -12.34 -26.45 -9.56
CA GLU A 22 -11.30 -25.75 -10.34
C GLU A 22 -9.89 -26.16 -9.89
N CYS A 23 -9.64 -26.22 -8.58
CA CYS A 23 -8.38 -26.72 -8.02
C CYS A 23 -8.07 -28.14 -8.53
N LYS A 24 -9.05 -29.05 -8.45
CA LYS A 24 -8.91 -30.44 -8.92
C LYS A 24 -8.66 -30.54 -10.42
N ALA A 25 -9.40 -29.78 -11.22
CA ALA A 25 -9.24 -29.78 -12.68
C ALA A 25 -7.84 -29.36 -13.12
N ARG A 26 -7.17 -28.53 -12.31
CA ARG A 26 -5.84 -27.97 -12.59
C ARG A 26 -4.72 -28.67 -11.83
N GLY A 27 -5.04 -29.66 -11.00
CA GLY A 27 -4.04 -30.37 -10.17
C GLY A 27 -3.35 -29.47 -9.15
N THR A 28 -4.04 -28.45 -8.65
CA THR A 28 -3.52 -27.49 -7.65
C THR A 28 -4.36 -27.52 -6.37
N THR A 29 -3.94 -26.76 -5.36
CA THR A 29 -4.65 -26.58 -4.09
C THR A 29 -4.98 -25.12 -3.87
N PHE A 30 -5.98 -24.85 -3.02
CA PHE A 30 -6.27 -23.48 -2.60
C PHE A 30 -5.36 -23.11 -1.41
N PRO A 31 -4.77 -21.90 -1.39
CA PRO A 31 -3.78 -21.53 -0.38
C PRO A 31 -4.32 -21.63 1.05
N LEU A 32 -3.54 -22.25 1.93
CA LEU A 32 -3.86 -22.42 3.34
C LEU A 32 -3.47 -21.18 4.15
N LEU A 33 -4.26 -20.88 5.19
CA LEU A 33 -4.00 -19.72 6.05
C LEU A 33 -2.70 -19.83 6.85
N ASP A 34 -2.40 -21.04 7.33
CA ASP A 34 -1.25 -21.31 8.20
C ASP A 34 0.07 -21.53 7.45
N GLU A 35 0.04 -21.51 6.11
CA GLU A 35 1.24 -21.65 5.27
C GLU A 35 1.76 -20.27 4.81
N PRO A 36 3.08 -20.06 4.72
CA PRO A 36 3.64 -18.82 4.21
C PRO A 36 3.16 -18.49 2.79
N PHE A 37 2.95 -17.20 2.51
CA PHE A 37 2.61 -16.74 1.17
C PHE A 37 3.75 -16.99 0.18
N THR A 38 3.40 -17.46 -1.01
CA THR A 38 4.24 -17.39 -2.22
C THR A 38 3.38 -16.97 -3.41
N PRO A 39 3.93 -16.28 -4.43
CA PRO A 39 3.16 -15.97 -5.64
C PRO A 39 2.52 -17.20 -6.28
N GLN A 40 3.21 -18.34 -6.26
CA GLN A 40 2.71 -19.60 -6.83
C GLN A 40 1.53 -20.17 -6.03
N SER A 41 1.55 -20.05 -4.69
CA SER A 41 0.43 -20.51 -3.86
C SER A 41 -0.87 -19.73 -4.11
N GLU A 42 -0.78 -18.52 -4.64
CA GLU A 42 -1.95 -17.67 -4.92
C GLU A 42 -2.47 -17.76 -6.35
N ALA A 43 -1.72 -18.36 -7.27
CA ALA A 43 -2.01 -18.30 -8.71
C ALA A 43 -3.43 -18.77 -9.09
N ILE A 44 -4.01 -19.70 -8.33
CA ILE A 44 -5.39 -20.15 -8.55
C ILE A 44 -6.43 -19.03 -8.40
N ARG A 45 -6.13 -17.96 -7.67
CA ARG A 45 -7.02 -16.79 -7.52
C ARG A 45 -7.12 -15.93 -8.75
N ASP A 46 -6.13 -15.98 -9.64
CA ASP A 46 -6.13 -15.21 -10.88
C ASP A 46 -6.99 -15.88 -11.96
N GLU A 47 -7.40 -17.14 -11.75
CA GLU A 47 -8.34 -17.81 -12.63
C GLU A 47 -9.71 -17.12 -12.57
N PRO A 48 -10.30 -16.67 -13.69
CA PRO A 48 -11.54 -15.90 -13.69
C PRO A 48 -12.71 -16.59 -12.96
N ALA A 49 -12.77 -17.93 -13.07
CA ALA A 49 -13.78 -18.75 -12.40
C ALA A 49 -13.62 -18.76 -10.87
N VAL A 50 -12.42 -18.54 -10.35
CA VAL A 50 -12.12 -18.52 -8.91
C VAL A 50 -12.17 -17.09 -8.37
N ALA A 51 -11.62 -16.11 -9.09
CA ALA A 51 -11.50 -14.72 -8.66
C ALA A 51 -12.84 -14.16 -8.15
N SER A 52 -13.89 -14.24 -8.96
CA SER A 52 -15.22 -13.75 -8.61
C SER A 52 -15.86 -14.52 -7.44
N LEU A 53 -15.66 -15.84 -7.37
CA LEU A 53 -16.21 -16.68 -6.32
C LEU A 53 -15.54 -16.45 -4.97
N THR A 54 -14.24 -16.13 -4.94
CA THR A 54 -13.56 -15.83 -3.67
C THR A 54 -14.13 -14.57 -3.00
N ALA A 55 -14.50 -13.56 -3.78
CA ALA A 55 -15.16 -12.35 -3.25
C ALA A 55 -16.57 -12.66 -2.73
N VAL A 56 -17.35 -13.45 -3.48
CA VAL A 56 -18.70 -13.89 -3.04
C VAL A 56 -18.63 -14.72 -1.77
N LEU A 57 -17.70 -15.69 -1.71
CA LEU A 57 -17.49 -16.54 -0.54
C LEU A 57 -17.11 -15.70 0.69
N ALA A 58 -16.15 -14.78 0.54
CA ALA A 58 -15.72 -13.91 1.63
C ALA A 58 -16.85 -13.00 2.14
N ALA A 59 -17.61 -12.37 1.22
CA ALA A 59 -18.73 -11.52 1.59
C ALA A 59 -19.85 -12.30 2.31
N ALA A 60 -20.19 -13.51 1.83
CA ALA A 60 -21.19 -14.35 2.48
C ALA A 60 -20.72 -14.85 3.87
N ALA A 61 -19.43 -15.17 4.01
CA ALA A 61 -18.82 -15.56 5.28
C ALA A 61 -18.79 -14.40 6.31
N GLU A 62 -18.54 -13.18 5.86
CA GLU A 62 -18.65 -11.99 6.72
C GLU A 62 -20.10 -11.74 7.13
N GLN A 63 -21.04 -11.79 6.18
CA GLN A 63 -22.45 -11.55 6.45
C GLN A 63 -23.04 -12.60 7.40
N ILE A 64 -22.71 -13.89 7.25
CA ILE A 64 -23.20 -14.94 8.14
C ILE A 64 -22.64 -14.76 9.55
N MET A 65 -21.37 -14.38 9.69
CA MET A 65 -20.74 -14.07 10.97
C MET A 65 -21.44 -12.89 11.66
N LEU A 66 -21.62 -11.78 10.95
CA LEU A 66 -22.27 -10.58 11.49
C LEU A 66 -23.76 -10.78 11.79
N THR A 67 -24.44 -11.67 11.06
CA THR A 67 -25.83 -12.06 11.34
C THR A 67 -25.93 -12.94 12.58
N ALA A 68 -24.93 -13.79 12.83
CA ALA A 68 -24.89 -14.66 14.01
C ALA A 68 -24.44 -13.92 15.29
N TRP A 69 -23.64 -12.86 15.17
CA TRP A 69 -23.21 -12.05 16.31
C TRP A 69 -24.31 -11.12 16.80
N SER A 70 -24.32 -10.83 18.10
CA SER A 70 -25.17 -9.77 18.63
C SER A 70 -24.69 -8.40 18.14
N PRO A 71 -25.58 -7.48 17.72
CA PRO A 71 -25.17 -6.15 17.25
C PRO A 71 -24.23 -5.35 18.18
N PRO A 72 -24.39 -5.39 19.53
CA PRO A 72 -23.44 -4.71 20.43
C PRO A 72 -22.01 -5.20 20.26
N ARG A 73 -21.82 -6.51 20.08
CA ARG A 73 -20.50 -7.10 19.83
C ARG A 73 -19.85 -6.51 18.58
N SER A 74 -20.57 -6.45 17.47
CA SER A 74 -20.04 -5.92 16.20
C SER A 74 -19.63 -4.45 16.32
N LEU A 75 -20.43 -3.63 17.02
CA LEU A 75 -20.08 -2.23 17.31
C LEU A 75 -18.84 -2.12 18.19
N PHE A 76 -18.75 -2.94 19.26
CA PHE A 76 -17.58 -2.96 20.12
C PHE A 76 -16.32 -3.43 19.40
N ASP A 77 -16.40 -4.49 18.58
CA ASP A 77 -15.26 -4.97 17.77
C ASP A 77 -14.73 -3.86 16.84
N GLY A 78 -15.63 -3.09 16.21
CA GLY A 78 -15.24 -1.92 15.42
C GLY A 78 -14.55 -0.84 16.26
N ALA A 79 -15.12 -0.47 17.42
CA ALA A 79 -14.57 0.55 18.32
C ALA A 79 -13.19 0.17 18.88
N PHE A 80 -12.90 -1.11 19.08
CA PHE A 80 -11.61 -1.61 19.56
C PHE A 80 -10.63 -2.00 18.42
N GLY A 81 -11.02 -1.82 17.15
CA GLY A 81 -10.21 -2.19 15.99
C GLY A 81 -8.82 -1.55 15.96
N PHE A 82 -8.67 -0.37 16.59
CA PHE A 82 -7.41 0.36 16.71
C PHE A 82 -6.28 -0.46 17.39
N HIS A 83 -6.62 -1.44 18.24
CA HIS A 83 -5.63 -2.33 18.86
C HIS A 83 -4.92 -3.20 17.83
N THR A 84 -5.67 -3.73 16.85
CA THR A 84 -5.09 -4.56 15.78
C THR A 84 -4.17 -3.73 14.91
N SER A 85 -4.61 -2.53 14.48
CA SER A 85 -3.79 -1.59 13.70
C SER A 85 -2.49 -1.23 14.42
N SER A 86 -2.56 -0.94 15.71
CA SER A 86 -1.40 -0.64 16.54
C SER A 86 -0.44 -1.83 16.64
N ALA A 87 -0.98 -3.03 16.84
CA ALA A 87 -0.18 -4.25 16.95
C ALA A 87 0.53 -4.61 15.63
N ILE A 88 -0.14 -4.47 14.47
CA ILE A 88 0.47 -4.69 13.15
C ILE A 88 1.66 -3.74 12.97
N ARG A 89 1.49 -2.45 13.28
CA ARG A 89 2.56 -1.47 13.17
C ARG A 89 3.74 -1.79 14.09
N THR A 90 3.47 -2.21 15.33
CA THR A 90 4.54 -2.62 16.25
C THR A 90 5.29 -3.85 15.75
N ALA A 91 4.57 -4.87 15.24
CA ALA A 91 5.20 -6.06 14.68
C ALA A 91 6.08 -5.73 13.45
N GLY A 92 5.62 -4.83 12.59
CA GLY A 92 6.43 -4.27 11.49
C GLY A 92 7.67 -3.56 11.99
N ALA A 93 7.54 -2.63 12.95
CA ALA A 93 8.66 -1.85 13.48
C ALA A 93 9.73 -2.68 14.20
N VAL A 94 9.34 -3.82 14.78
CA VAL A 94 10.26 -4.76 15.46
C VAL A 94 10.82 -5.82 14.50
N ASN A 95 10.43 -5.79 13.22
CA ASN A 95 10.84 -6.75 12.19
C ASN A 95 10.51 -8.20 12.57
N VAL A 96 9.30 -8.41 13.11
CA VAL A 96 8.86 -9.73 13.59
C VAL A 96 8.81 -10.73 12.44
N ALA A 97 8.27 -10.34 11.28
CA ALA A 97 8.15 -11.25 10.14
C ALA A 97 9.53 -11.76 9.67
N GLU A 98 10.54 -10.90 9.64
CA GLU A 98 11.91 -11.26 9.30
C GLU A 98 12.51 -12.23 10.33
N ALA A 99 12.34 -11.97 11.63
CA ALA A 99 12.81 -12.86 12.69
C ALA A 99 12.16 -14.25 12.61
N LEU A 100 10.87 -14.29 12.28
CA LEU A 100 10.12 -15.54 12.14
C LEU A 100 10.44 -16.30 10.85
N ARG A 101 10.83 -15.61 9.77
CA ARG A 101 11.27 -16.27 8.52
C ARG A 101 12.44 -17.20 8.79
N GLU A 102 13.45 -16.75 9.54
CA GLU A 102 14.65 -17.55 9.85
C GLU A 102 14.31 -18.79 10.71
N ALA A 103 13.33 -18.66 11.61
CA ALA A 103 12.89 -19.75 12.48
C ALA A 103 11.99 -20.78 11.75
N GLY A 104 11.31 -20.36 10.68
CA GLY A 104 10.41 -21.19 9.90
C GLY A 104 9.17 -21.67 10.68
N PRO A 105 8.56 -22.82 10.31
CA PRO A 105 7.27 -23.25 10.84
C PRO A 105 7.29 -23.67 12.31
N LYS A 106 8.48 -23.89 12.90
CA LYS A 106 8.62 -24.14 14.35
C LYS A 106 8.43 -22.88 15.18
N GLY A 107 8.48 -21.71 14.55
CA GLY A 107 8.34 -20.42 15.20
C GLY A 107 9.52 -20.04 16.10
N LEU A 108 9.42 -18.85 16.68
CA LEU A 108 10.43 -18.26 17.55
C LEU A 108 9.77 -17.71 18.81
N HIS A 109 10.42 -17.89 19.97
CA HIS A 109 9.92 -17.37 21.23
C HIS A 109 10.07 -15.84 21.28
N VAL A 110 9.15 -15.10 21.92
CA VAL A 110 9.18 -13.62 21.98
C VAL A 110 10.49 -13.06 22.53
N ASN A 111 11.11 -13.75 23.49
CA ASN A 111 12.44 -13.40 24.02
C ASN A 111 13.51 -13.33 22.94
N ASP A 112 13.42 -14.20 21.93
CA ASP A 112 14.36 -14.25 20.82
C ASP A 112 13.96 -13.28 19.71
N ILE A 113 12.66 -13.08 19.46
CA ILE A 113 12.15 -12.09 18.50
C ILE A 113 12.64 -10.68 18.85
N VAL A 114 12.59 -10.29 20.12
CA VAL A 114 12.99 -8.92 20.55
C VAL A 114 14.49 -8.72 20.68
N LYS A 115 15.33 -9.75 20.45
CA LYS A 115 16.79 -9.63 20.61
C LYS A 115 17.34 -8.47 19.77
N GLY A 116 18.13 -7.61 20.41
CA GLY A 116 18.70 -6.41 19.78
C GLY A 116 17.71 -5.26 19.61
N THR A 117 16.56 -5.30 20.29
CA THR A 117 15.61 -4.19 20.37
C THR A 117 15.42 -3.77 21.84
N VAL A 118 14.80 -2.60 22.05
CA VAL A 118 14.42 -2.11 23.39
C VAL A 118 13.07 -2.65 23.87
N VAL A 119 12.41 -3.49 23.07
CA VAL A 119 11.04 -3.93 23.34
C VAL A 119 11.04 -5.02 24.40
N ASP A 120 10.19 -4.86 25.40
CA ASP A 120 9.95 -5.88 26.42
C ASP A 120 9.24 -7.10 25.80
N PRO A 121 9.74 -8.32 26.03
CA PRO A 121 9.20 -9.53 25.40
C PRO A 121 7.75 -9.83 25.83
N GLU A 122 7.37 -9.55 27.08
CA GLU A 122 6.01 -9.80 27.56
C GLU A 122 5.01 -8.84 26.88
N LYS A 123 5.39 -7.58 26.73
CA LYS A 123 4.59 -6.59 25.98
C LYS A 123 4.44 -6.99 24.51
N LEU A 124 5.51 -7.45 23.85
CA LEU A 124 5.38 -7.95 22.48
C LEU A 124 4.47 -9.18 22.43
N GLY A 125 4.62 -10.14 23.35
CA GLY A 125 3.79 -11.33 23.42
C GLY A 125 2.30 -11.02 23.48
N ARG A 126 1.89 -10.01 24.25
CA ARG A 126 0.48 -9.55 24.29
C ARG A 126 -0.03 -9.07 22.92
N LEU A 127 0.79 -8.33 22.17
CA LEU A 127 0.44 -7.87 20.83
C LEU A 127 0.41 -9.05 19.84
N MET A 128 1.37 -9.96 19.93
CA MET A 128 1.45 -11.13 19.06
C MET A 128 0.28 -12.09 19.27
N ARG A 129 -0.19 -12.29 20.51
CA ARG A 129 -1.41 -13.08 20.78
C ARG A 129 -2.66 -12.45 20.17
N LEU A 130 -2.78 -11.11 20.23
CA LEU A 130 -3.86 -10.40 19.53
C LEU A 130 -3.78 -10.65 18.02
N LEU A 131 -2.60 -10.49 17.41
CA LEU A 131 -2.42 -10.71 15.98
C LEU A 131 -2.65 -12.17 15.57
N ALA A 132 -2.26 -13.13 16.41
CA ALA A 132 -2.54 -14.55 16.20
C ALA A 132 -4.04 -14.85 16.26
N SER A 133 -4.76 -14.24 17.21
CA SER A 133 -6.23 -14.37 17.29
C SER A 133 -6.97 -13.74 16.10
N ARG A 134 -6.31 -12.84 15.36
CA ARG A 134 -6.79 -12.24 14.12
C ARG A 134 -6.21 -12.90 12.86
N HIS A 135 -5.56 -14.07 13.02
CA HIS A 135 -4.96 -14.86 11.95
C HIS A 135 -3.88 -14.13 11.13
N ILE A 136 -3.24 -13.11 11.70
CA ILE A 136 -2.14 -12.40 11.04
C ILE A 136 -0.83 -13.14 11.28
N PHE A 137 -0.65 -13.74 12.46
CA PHE A 137 0.45 -14.66 12.78
C PHE A 137 -0.13 -15.96 13.34
N ARG A 138 0.73 -16.92 13.69
CA ARG A 138 0.33 -18.14 14.38
C ARG A 138 1.11 -18.29 15.69
N GLU A 139 0.42 -18.59 16.79
CA GLU A 139 1.06 -19.05 18.03
C GLU A 139 1.13 -20.59 18.00
N VAL A 140 2.34 -21.16 18.00
CA VAL A 140 2.56 -22.61 17.86
C VAL A 140 2.82 -23.30 19.20
N ALA A 141 3.25 -22.52 20.20
CA ALA A 141 3.37 -22.88 21.61
C ALA A 141 3.28 -21.58 22.42
N PRO A 142 3.07 -21.62 23.76
CA PRO A 142 3.01 -20.40 24.57
C PRO A 142 4.20 -19.46 24.28
N ASP A 143 3.88 -18.26 23.82
CA ASP A 143 4.85 -17.20 23.46
C ASP A 143 5.83 -17.55 22.33
N VAL A 144 5.53 -18.59 21.53
CA VAL A 144 6.27 -18.98 20.31
C VAL A 144 5.40 -18.75 19.10
N PHE A 145 5.86 -17.89 18.18
CA PHE A 145 5.09 -17.46 17.01
C PHE A 145 5.74 -17.88 15.71
N ALA A 146 4.94 -18.15 14.67
CA ALA A 146 5.40 -18.43 13.31
C ALA A 146 4.68 -17.52 12.30
N ASN A 147 5.33 -17.28 11.17
CA ASN A 147 4.68 -16.62 10.05
C ASN A 147 3.59 -17.51 9.45
N ASN A 148 2.56 -16.88 8.91
CA ASN A 148 1.52 -17.52 8.14
C ASN A 148 1.32 -16.78 6.82
N ARG A 149 0.25 -17.10 6.07
CA ARG A 149 -0.03 -16.51 4.76
C ARG A 149 -0.07 -14.98 4.79
N ILE A 150 -0.62 -14.38 5.85
CA ILE A 150 -0.80 -12.92 5.96
C ILE A 150 0.50 -12.27 6.43
N SER A 151 1.11 -12.71 7.55
CA SER A 151 2.35 -12.07 8.03
C SER A 151 3.53 -12.23 7.09
N SER A 152 3.53 -13.25 6.21
CA SER A 152 4.56 -13.36 5.16
C SER A 152 4.63 -12.14 4.26
N LEU A 153 3.53 -11.40 4.08
CA LEU A 153 3.54 -10.15 3.30
C LEU A 153 4.17 -8.97 4.05
N MET A 154 4.46 -9.13 5.34
CA MET A 154 5.22 -8.16 6.14
C MET A 154 6.73 -8.42 6.08
N ASP A 155 7.19 -9.50 5.46
CA ASP A 155 8.62 -9.78 5.32
C ASP A 155 9.22 -8.94 4.17
N THR A 156 10.21 -8.13 4.49
CA THR A 156 10.96 -7.34 3.50
C THR A 156 11.98 -8.15 2.70
N GLY A 157 12.24 -9.39 3.09
CA GLY A 157 13.27 -10.26 2.50
C GLY A 157 14.68 -9.96 3.00
N LYS A 158 14.89 -8.87 3.74
CA LYS A 158 16.20 -8.42 4.27
C LYS A 158 16.56 -9.14 5.56
N SER A 159 17.87 -9.28 5.83
CA SER A 159 18.32 -9.86 7.10
C SER A 159 18.07 -8.89 8.25
N LEU A 160 17.92 -9.41 9.48
CA LEU A 160 17.83 -8.57 10.66
C LEU A 160 19.09 -7.72 10.89
N GLU A 161 20.25 -8.18 10.42
CA GLU A 161 21.50 -7.41 10.46
C GLU A 161 21.42 -6.20 9.53
N ASP A 162 21.02 -6.40 8.28
CA ASP A 162 20.87 -5.32 7.29
C ASP A 162 19.85 -4.27 7.74
N LEU A 163 18.72 -4.71 8.32
CA LEU A 163 17.68 -3.82 8.83
C LEU A 163 18.13 -3.00 10.03
N ARG A 164 19.04 -3.52 10.86
CA ARG A 164 19.64 -2.75 11.97
C ARG A 164 20.73 -1.79 11.47
N ALA A 165 21.51 -2.21 10.48
CA ALA A 165 22.59 -1.40 9.92
C ALA A 165 22.07 -0.26 9.03
N ASN A 166 20.97 -0.48 8.32
CA ASN A 166 20.40 0.44 7.33
C ASN A 166 18.87 0.61 7.50
N PRO A 167 18.38 1.03 8.68
CA PRO A 167 16.95 1.09 8.98
C PRO A 167 16.19 2.04 8.06
N GLU A 168 16.83 3.08 7.56
CA GLU A 168 16.27 4.03 6.61
C GLU A 168 15.99 3.40 5.25
N LYS A 169 16.76 2.36 4.87
CA LYS A 169 16.58 1.60 3.62
C LYS A 169 15.69 0.39 3.78
N LYS A 170 14.93 0.24 4.87
CA LYS A 170 14.12 -0.96 5.15
C LYS A 170 13.26 -1.41 3.95
N TYR A 171 12.64 -0.48 3.23
CA TYR A 171 11.70 -0.80 2.15
C TYR A 171 12.28 -0.85 0.75
N ASP A 172 13.49 -0.36 0.53
CA ASP A 172 14.12 -0.34 -0.79
C ASP A 172 14.18 -1.72 -1.43
N GLY A 173 13.80 -1.82 -2.70
CA GLY A 173 13.80 -3.08 -3.43
C GLY A 173 12.74 -4.11 -2.98
N THR A 174 11.81 -3.73 -2.10
CA THR A 174 10.69 -4.61 -1.68
C THR A 174 9.47 -4.46 -2.61
N SER A 175 8.40 -5.21 -2.34
CA SER A 175 7.12 -5.04 -3.06
C SER A 175 6.48 -3.66 -2.83
N GLY A 176 6.85 -2.98 -1.74
CA GLY A 176 6.26 -1.73 -1.26
C GLY A 176 5.00 -1.89 -0.41
N LEU A 177 4.45 -3.11 -0.27
CA LEU A 177 3.22 -3.35 0.49
C LEU A 177 3.37 -2.99 1.97
N LEU A 178 4.42 -3.47 2.65
CA LEU A 178 4.66 -3.11 4.05
C LEU A 178 4.95 -1.62 4.21
N ALA A 179 5.62 -0.98 3.24
CA ALA A 179 5.84 0.46 3.25
C ALA A 179 4.51 1.23 3.23
N LEU A 180 3.55 0.79 2.40
CA LEU A 180 2.20 1.34 2.33
C LEU A 180 1.41 1.12 3.61
N MET A 181 1.48 -0.09 4.18
CA MET A 181 0.85 -0.40 5.47
C MET A 181 1.44 0.49 6.58
N GLU A 182 2.75 0.62 6.68
CA GLU A 182 3.37 1.44 7.72
C GLU A 182 3.14 2.94 7.50
N CYS A 183 3.11 3.44 6.27
CA CYS A 183 2.67 4.81 5.99
C CYS A 183 1.25 5.04 6.52
N THR A 184 0.33 4.12 6.20
CA THR A 184 -1.06 4.16 6.68
C THR A 184 -1.14 4.14 8.21
N LEU A 185 -0.42 3.23 8.85
CA LEU A 185 -0.51 3.02 10.31
C LEU A 185 0.28 4.06 11.12
N ASP A 186 1.30 4.69 10.55
CA ASP A 186 2.12 5.70 11.22
C ASP A 186 1.56 7.11 11.05
N GLU A 187 0.99 7.41 9.88
CA GLU A 187 0.57 8.76 9.51
C GLU A 187 -0.95 8.89 9.52
N TYR A 188 -1.63 8.16 8.63
CA TYR A 188 -3.06 8.29 8.42
C TYR A 188 -3.87 7.80 9.62
N PHE A 189 -3.45 6.70 10.25
CA PHE A 189 -4.11 6.16 11.41
C PHE A 189 -4.03 7.12 12.61
N LYS A 190 -2.87 7.76 12.84
CA LYS A 190 -2.75 8.79 13.87
C LYS A 190 -3.56 10.03 13.55
N ALA A 191 -3.61 10.44 12.28
CA ALA A 191 -4.49 11.53 11.85
C ALA A 191 -5.96 11.18 12.08
N SER A 192 -6.36 9.95 11.77
CA SER A 192 -7.76 9.50 11.86
C SER A 192 -8.33 9.59 13.27
N SER A 193 -7.49 9.47 14.31
CA SER A 193 -7.95 9.60 15.70
C SER A 193 -8.39 11.02 16.08
N TYR A 194 -8.08 12.02 15.25
CA TYR A 194 -8.51 13.42 15.42
C TYR A 194 -9.63 13.82 14.44
N LEU A 195 -10.17 12.87 13.67
CA LEU A 195 -11.18 13.18 12.66
C LEU A 195 -12.48 13.71 13.30
N THR A 196 -12.87 13.20 14.47
CA THR A 196 -14.08 13.65 15.17
C THR A 196 -13.94 15.12 15.57
N GLU A 197 -12.80 15.50 16.14
CA GLU A 197 -12.48 16.85 16.56
C GLU A 197 -12.50 17.81 15.37
N THR A 198 -11.90 17.44 14.24
CA THR A 198 -11.92 18.29 13.04
C THR A 198 -13.29 18.38 12.39
N MET A 199 -14.08 17.30 12.41
CA MET A 199 -15.42 17.29 11.82
C MET A 199 -16.44 18.09 12.65
N LEU A 200 -16.18 18.31 13.93
CA LEU A 200 -17.07 19.04 14.85
C LEU A 200 -16.58 20.44 15.20
N ASP A 201 -15.36 20.81 14.82
CA ASP A 201 -14.82 22.15 15.05
C ASP A 201 -15.36 23.16 14.00
N PRO A 202 -15.91 24.32 14.42
CA PRO A 202 -16.52 25.28 13.50
C PRO A 202 -15.59 25.88 12.44
N VAL A 203 -14.28 25.86 12.66
CA VAL A 203 -13.28 26.39 11.71
C VAL A 203 -12.94 25.33 10.67
N THR A 204 -12.71 24.09 11.09
CA THR A 204 -12.21 23.02 10.21
C THR A 204 -13.32 22.19 9.55
N ALA A 205 -14.52 22.10 10.13
CA ALA A 205 -15.62 21.24 9.64
C ALA A 205 -16.12 21.56 8.22
N LYS A 206 -15.81 22.75 7.70
CA LYS A 206 -16.15 23.19 6.33
C LYS A 206 -14.93 23.67 5.54
N SER A 207 -13.73 23.40 6.05
CA SER A 207 -12.51 23.88 5.42
C SER A 207 -12.03 22.90 4.37
N ASP A 208 -11.70 23.43 3.20
CA ASP A 208 -10.97 22.71 2.15
C ASP A 208 -9.45 22.95 2.26
N SER A 209 -8.99 23.65 3.30
CA SER A 209 -7.58 24.02 3.44
C SER A 209 -6.71 22.81 3.76
N THR A 210 -5.58 22.71 3.05
CA THR A 210 -4.59 21.64 3.21
C THR A 210 -3.82 21.70 4.53
N THR A 211 -3.97 22.78 5.31
CA THR A 211 -3.31 23.00 6.61
C THR A 211 -4.29 22.98 7.79
N GLN A 212 -5.56 22.67 7.53
CA GLN A 212 -6.62 22.60 8.52
C GLN A 212 -7.23 21.19 8.60
N ALA A 213 -6.36 20.17 8.55
CA ALA A 213 -6.75 18.76 8.55
C ALA A 213 -6.41 18.06 9.87
N ALA A 214 -7.01 16.89 10.10
CA ALA A 214 -6.73 16.06 11.29
C ALA A 214 -5.25 15.66 11.39
N MET A 215 -4.57 15.55 10.25
CA MET A 215 -3.14 15.31 10.16
C MET A 215 -2.31 16.43 10.83
N ASN A 216 -2.70 17.70 10.67
CA ASN A 216 -2.00 18.84 11.28
C ASN A 216 -1.95 18.72 12.81
N VAL A 217 -3.08 18.32 13.40
CA VAL A 217 -3.20 18.09 14.85
C VAL A 217 -2.35 16.89 15.28
N ALA A 218 -2.52 15.75 14.58
CA ALA A 218 -1.82 14.51 14.93
C ALA A 218 -0.29 14.61 14.80
N MET A 219 0.20 15.32 13.79
CA MET A 219 1.63 15.49 13.52
C MET A 219 2.22 16.75 14.14
N ARG A 220 1.38 17.58 14.79
CA ARG A 220 1.78 18.86 15.40
C ARG A 220 2.49 19.77 14.40
N THR A 221 1.88 19.95 13.24
CA THR A 221 2.44 20.73 12.13
C THR A 221 1.43 21.74 11.61
N SER A 222 1.92 22.92 11.21
CA SER A 222 1.15 23.94 10.49
C SER A 222 1.20 23.77 8.97
N ASP A 223 2.04 22.85 8.48
CA ASP A 223 2.28 22.63 7.06
C ASP A 223 1.26 21.65 6.48
N ASP A 224 1.03 21.73 5.17
CA ASP A 224 0.30 20.67 4.48
C ASP A 224 1.11 19.37 4.48
N TYR A 225 0.46 18.26 4.14
CA TYR A 225 1.08 16.93 4.16
C TYR A 225 2.41 16.86 3.38
N TRP A 226 2.44 17.48 2.20
CA TRP A 226 3.57 17.41 1.28
C TRP A 226 4.74 18.28 1.78
N THR A 227 4.46 19.50 2.21
CA THR A 227 5.48 20.34 2.86
C THR A 227 6.01 19.70 4.14
N PHE A 228 5.16 19.06 4.94
CA PHE A 228 5.58 18.32 6.13
C PHE A 228 6.53 17.17 5.78
N ILE A 229 6.17 16.30 4.84
CA ILE A 229 6.96 15.10 4.54
C ILE A 229 8.31 15.43 3.88
N ASP A 230 8.42 16.58 3.20
CA ASP A 230 9.66 17.04 2.55
C ASP A 230 10.73 17.58 3.50
N LYS A 231 10.40 17.78 4.78
CA LYS A 231 11.37 18.27 5.75
C LYS A 231 12.49 17.24 6.01
N PRO A 232 13.73 17.67 6.24
CA PRO A 232 14.86 16.75 6.49
C PRO A 232 14.60 15.75 7.63
N GLU A 233 13.94 16.16 8.71
CA GLU A 233 13.57 15.29 9.82
C GLU A 233 12.55 14.19 9.44
N ASN A 234 11.87 14.36 8.30
CA ASN A 234 10.90 13.44 7.74
C ASN A 234 11.43 12.65 6.54
N ALA A 235 12.74 12.72 6.23
CA ALA A 235 13.34 12.02 5.09
C ALA A 235 13.02 10.50 5.06
N TYR A 236 12.94 9.85 6.22
CA TYR A 236 12.50 8.46 6.32
C TYR A 236 11.06 8.26 5.84
N ARG A 237 10.13 9.14 6.22
CA ARG A 237 8.72 9.10 5.77
C ARG A 237 8.63 9.32 4.27
N LEU A 238 9.34 10.33 3.73
CA LEU A 238 9.36 10.61 2.30
C LEU A 238 9.86 9.40 1.50
N ARG A 239 10.96 8.79 1.93
CA ARG A 239 11.51 7.62 1.26
C ARG A 239 10.58 6.40 1.36
N ARG A 240 9.99 6.15 2.53
CA ARG A 240 8.96 5.12 2.71
C ARG A 240 7.76 5.38 1.80
N PHE A 241 7.29 6.61 1.69
CA PHE A 241 6.16 6.99 0.85
C PHE A 241 6.43 6.70 -0.64
N GLY A 242 7.61 7.06 -1.14
CA GLY A 242 8.02 6.76 -2.52
C GLY A 242 7.95 5.25 -2.83
N VAL A 243 8.39 4.41 -1.90
CA VAL A 243 8.29 2.94 -2.03
C VAL A 243 6.85 2.43 -1.83
N ALA A 244 6.08 3.05 -0.93
CA ALA A 244 4.67 2.71 -0.68
C ALA A 244 3.79 2.86 -1.92
N MET A 245 4.06 3.86 -2.77
CA MET A 245 3.34 4.03 -4.04
C MET A 245 3.55 2.86 -4.99
N GLN A 246 4.73 2.23 -4.96
CA GLN A 246 4.96 0.96 -5.68
C GLN A 246 4.12 -0.17 -5.09
N GLY A 247 3.94 -0.19 -3.76
CA GLY A 247 3.09 -1.17 -3.06
C GLY A 247 1.63 -1.16 -3.49
N ALA A 248 1.11 -0.01 -3.92
CA ALA A 248 -0.26 0.10 -4.43
C ALA A 248 -0.53 -0.83 -5.63
N ARG A 249 0.51 -1.23 -6.40
CA ARG A 249 0.39 -2.18 -7.51
C ARG A 249 -0.13 -3.56 -7.11
N VAL A 250 0.05 -3.94 -5.84
CA VAL A 250 -0.44 -5.23 -5.31
C VAL A 250 -1.98 -5.23 -5.26
N MET A 251 -2.59 -4.06 -5.01
CA MET A 251 -4.05 -3.91 -4.99
C MET A 251 -4.61 -3.48 -6.35
N MET A 252 -3.86 -2.67 -7.09
CA MET A 252 -4.25 -2.14 -8.39
C MET A 252 -3.12 -2.31 -9.41
N PRO A 253 -3.03 -3.47 -10.08
CA PRO A 253 -1.97 -3.77 -11.02
C PRO A 253 -1.92 -2.77 -12.19
N GLU A 254 -0.74 -2.21 -12.45
CA GLU A 254 -0.52 -1.22 -13.52
C GLU A 254 -0.67 -1.79 -14.93
N ILE A 255 -0.64 -3.12 -15.06
CA ILE A 255 -0.85 -3.81 -16.34
C ILE A 255 -2.17 -3.41 -16.99
N HIS A 256 -3.20 -3.05 -16.21
CA HIS A 256 -4.46 -2.54 -16.73
C HIS A 256 -4.31 -1.20 -17.46
N ILE A 257 -3.37 -0.35 -17.04
CA ILE A 257 -3.07 0.93 -17.73
C ILE A 257 -2.55 0.64 -19.13
N VAL A 258 -1.66 -0.34 -19.27
CA VAL A 258 -1.03 -0.74 -20.53
C VAL A 258 -2.01 -1.49 -21.45
N GLN A 259 -2.78 -2.44 -20.91
CA GLN A 259 -3.58 -3.36 -21.71
C GLN A 259 -4.94 -2.80 -22.13
N SER A 260 -5.60 -2.04 -21.25
CA SER A 260 -7.00 -1.63 -21.45
C SER A 260 -7.30 -0.19 -21.03
N GLY A 261 -6.35 0.50 -20.39
CA GLY A 261 -6.59 1.81 -19.78
C GLY A 261 -6.55 2.97 -20.77
N PHE A 262 -5.70 2.89 -21.81
CA PHE A 262 -5.55 3.95 -22.81
C PHE A 262 -4.92 3.41 -24.10
N PRO A 263 -5.23 3.96 -25.30
CA PRO A 263 -4.65 3.53 -26.57
C PRO A 263 -3.20 4.05 -26.79
N TRP A 264 -2.27 3.70 -25.89
CA TRP A 264 -0.87 4.17 -25.93
C TRP A 264 -0.13 3.89 -27.25
N LYS A 265 -0.47 2.79 -27.91
CA LYS A 265 0.12 2.36 -29.19
C LYS A 265 -0.22 3.27 -30.37
N ASP A 266 -1.28 4.08 -30.25
CA ASP A 266 -1.78 4.93 -31.33
C ASP A 266 -1.01 6.26 -31.40
N PHE A 267 -0.20 6.59 -30.38
CA PHE A 267 0.67 7.76 -30.40
C PHE A 267 1.81 7.62 -31.42
N PRO A 268 2.10 8.67 -32.21
CA PRO A 268 3.26 8.70 -33.09
C PRO A 268 4.59 8.48 -32.36
N GLN A 269 5.60 8.08 -33.14
CA GLN A 269 6.99 8.00 -32.67
C GLN A 269 7.42 9.31 -32.01
N ASP A 270 8.09 9.20 -30.86
CA ASP A 270 8.62 10.30 -30.06
C ASP A 270 7.57 11.25 -29.46
N SER A 271 6.29 10.85 -29.42
CA SER A 271 5.26 11.56 -28.66
C SER A 271 5.63 11.71 -27.19
N VAL A 272 5.49 12.92 -26.66
CA VAL A 272 5.83 13.25 -25.28
C VAL A 272 4.62 13.05 -24.38
N ILE A 273 4.76 12.19 -23.37
CA ILE A 273 3.79 12.00 -22.30
C ILE A 273 4.36 12.64 -21.04
N MET A 274 3.65 13.61 -20.47
CA MET A 274 4.02 14.26 -19.21
C MET A 274 3.25 13.61 -18.06
N ASP A 275 3.95 12.92 -17.18
CA ASP A 275 3.43 12.29 -15.97
C ASP A 275 3.58 13.27 -14.79
N VAL A 276 2.51 14.00 -14.47
CA VAL A 276 2.51 15.08 -13.47
C VAL A 276 2.11 14.51 -12.11
N GLY A 277 2.94 14.74 -11.09
CA GLY A 277 2.83 14.07 -9.80
C GLY A 277 3.20 12.59 -9.87
N GLY A 278 4.08 12.20 -10.80
CA GLY A 278 4.39 10.80 -11.09
C GLY A 278 5.14 10.05 -9.98
N GLY A 279 5.45 10.71 -8.85
CA GLY A 279 6.27 10.16 -7.78
C GLY A 279 7.67 9.83 -8.27
N THR A 280 8.14 8.61 -8.00
CA THR A 280 9.42 8.13 -8.55
C THR A 280 9.32 7.73 -10.03
N GLY A 281 8.15 7.84 -10.67
CA GLY A 281 7.93 7.43 -12.06
C GLY A 281 7.70 5.92 -12.24
N HIS A 282 7.17 5.23 -11.23
CA HIS A 282 6.91 3.78 -11.27
C HIS A 282 5.98 3.37 -12.43
N VAL A 283 4.87 4.10 -12.63
CA VAL A 283 3.96 3.90 -13.78
C VAL A 283 4.67 4.22 -15.10
N SER A 284 5.43 5.30 -15.13
CA SER A 284 6.22 5.71 -16.29
C SER A 284 7.26 4.64 -16.69
N MET A 285 7.87 3.93 -15.75
CA MET A 285 8.74 2.78 -16.04
C MET A 285 7.99 1.67 -16.80
N VAL A 286 6.78 1.33 -16.35
CA VAL A 286 5.94 0.32 -17.02
C VAL A 286 5.55 0.79 -18.42
N LEU A 287 5.17 2.05 -18.60
CA LEU A 287 4.88 2.61 -19.93
C LEU A 287 6.11 2.56 -20.85
N HIS A 288 7.28 2.96 -20.36
CA HIS A 288 8.52 2.93 -21.14
C HIS A 288 8.88 1.52 -21.62
N GLN A 289 8.70 0.51 -20.76
CA GLN A 289 8.99 -0.89 -21.09
C GLN A 289 8.06 -1.45 -22.18
N HIS A 290 6.78 -1.03 -22.21
CA HIS A 290 5.79 -1.54 -23.17
C HIS A 290 5.69 -0.69 -24.45
N PHE A 291 6.00 0.61 -24.34
CA PHE A 291 5.86 1.58 -25.42
C PHE A 291 7.15 2.41 -25.58
N PRO A 292 8.26 1.78 -26.01
CA PRO A 292 9.56 2.45 -26.14
C PRO A 292 9.60 3.57 -27.18
N GLN A 293 8.56 3.69 -28.03
CA GLN A 293 8.39 4.81 -28.95
C GLN A 293 8.07 6.14 -28.26
N LEU A 294 7.52 6.10 -27.05
CA LEU A 294 7.15 7.30 -26.28
C LEU A 294 8.38 7.96 -25.66
N LYS A 295 8.27 9.27 -25.41
CA LYS A 295 9.15 10.01 -24.49
C LYS A 295 8.36 10.37 -23.25
N LEU A 296 8.92 10.16 -22.08
CA LEU A 296 8.25 10.42 -20.80
C LEU A 296 8.92 11.59 -20.10
N VAL A 297 8.13 12.54 -19.60
CA VAL A 297 8.60 13.53 -18.62
C VAL A 297 7.88 13.28 -17.32
N VAL A 298 8.60 12.85 -16.30
CA VAL A 298 8.07 12.66 -14.95
C VAL A 298 8.30 13.94 -14.16
N GLN A 299 7.21 14.59 -13.77
CA GLN A 299 7.22 15.77 -12.91
C GLN A 299 6.75 15.40 -11.51
N ASP A 300 7.48 15.85 -10.50
CA ASP A 300 7.09 15.80 -9.09
C ASP A 300 7.89 16.86 -8.31
N ARG A 301 7.65 16.97 -7.01
CA ARG A 301 8.43 17.84 -6.12
C ARG A 301 9.92 17.50 -6.20
N HIS A 302 10.77 18.50 -6.01
CA HIS A 302 12.22 18.38 -6.21
C HIS A 302 12.83 17.22 -5.41
N GLN A 303 12.45 17.09 -4.14
CA GLN A 303 12.90 16.05 -3.23
C GLN A 303 12.47 14.65 -3.71
N THR A 304 11.25 14.52 -4.23
CA THR A 304 10.77 13.27 -4.83
C THR A 304 11.56 12.90 -6.09
N ILE A 305 11.86 13.89 -6.93
CA ILE A 305 12.61 13.70 -8.18
C ILE A 305 14.07 13.30 -7.91
N ASP A 306 14.66 13.73 -6.81
CA ASP A 306 16.00 13.26 -6.42
C ASP A 306 16.01 11.76 -6.09
N HIS A 307 14.98 11.25 -5.39
CA HIS A 307 14.80 9.80 -5.21
C HIS A 307 14.49 9.09 -6.53
N ALA A 308 13.72 9.72 -7.43
CA ALA A 308 13.45 9.17 -8.76
C ALA A 308 14.75 8.96 -9.55
N LYS A 309 15.68 9.93 -9.53
CA LYS A 309 16.97 9.83 -10.22
C LYS A 309 17.81 8.65 -9.71
N GLU A 310 17.84 8.43 -8.39
CA GLU A 310 18.55 7.28 -7.79
C GLU A 310 17.93 5.96 -8.25
N TRP A 311 16.60 5.86 -8.20
CA TRP A 311 15.88 4.64 -8.58
C TRP A 311 16.03 4.32 -10.07
N TRP A 312 15.76 5.28 -10.95
CA TRP A 312 15.95 5.10 -12.39
C TRP A 312 17.39 4.86 -12.80
N GLY A 313 18.36 5.48 -12.09
CA GLY A 313 19.78 5.24 -12.31
C GLY A 313 20.20 3.78 -12.06
N THR A 314 19.46 3.08 -11.20
CA THR A 314 19.68 1.65 -10.90
C THR A 314 18.87 0.76 -11.84
N GLU A 315 17.57 1.04 -12.00
CA GLU A 315 16.65 0.16 -12.73
C GLU A 315 16.77 0.28 -14.26
N ASN A 316 16.91 1.49 -14.79
CA ASN A 316 16.99 1.73 -16.23
C ASN A 316 17.75 3.03 -16.58
N PRO A 317 19.07 3.08 -16.36
CA PRO A 317 19.88 4.27 -16.64
C PRO A 317 19.88 4.66 -18.12
N LYS A 318 19.68 3.69 -19.03
CA LYS A 318 19.65 3.93 -20.48
C LYS A 318 18.48 4.83 -20.89
N ALA A 319 17.32 4.71 -20.23
CA ALA A 319 16.15 5.53 -20.54
C ALA A 319 16.45 7.03 -20.34
N ILE A 320 17.17 7.39 -19.28
CA ILE A 320 17.63 8.77 -19.03
C ILE A 320 18.72 9.17 -20.02
N GLN A 321 19.75 8.34 -20.19
CA GLN A 321 20.89 8.64 -21.07
C GLN A 321 20.49 8.88 -22.54
N THR A 322 19.45 8.18 -23.01
CA THR A 322 18.95 8.32 -24.38
C THR A 322 17.90 9.42 -24.54
N GLY A 323 17.53 10.12 -23.45
CA GLY A 323 16.49 11.15 -23.46
C GLY A 323 15.07 10.60 -23.67
N ARG A 324 14.86 9.29 -23.43
CA ARG A 324 13.53 8.67 -23.46
C ARG A 324 12.74 8.99 -22.20
N VAL A 325 13.43 9.26 -21.09
CA VAL A 325 12.83 9.66 -19.82
C VAL A 325 13.55 10.89 -19.29
N GLU A 326 12.79 11.93 -19.02
CA GLU A 326 13.23 13.15 -18.33
C GLU A 326 12.60 13.18 -16.92
N LEU A 327 13.40 13.47 -15.90
CA LEU A 327 12.95 13.61 -14.52
C LEU A 327 13.07 15.09 -14.12
N GLN A 328 11.94 15.75 -13.86
CA GLN A 328 11.87 17.20 -13.69
C GLN A 328 11.23 17.57 -12.36
N GLY A 329 11.98 18.25 -11.49
CA GLY A 329 11.42 18.87 -10.29
C GLY A 329 10.48 20.00 -10.66
N HIS A 330 9.21 19.92 -10.28
CA HIS A 330 8.20 20.94 -10.55
C HIS A 330 7.03 20.87 -9.56
N ASP A 331 6.56 22.03 -9.13
CA ASP A 331 5.30 22.19 -8.38
C ASP A 331 4.18 22.51 -9.38
N PHE A 332 3.20 21.62 -9.50
CA PHE A 332 2.03 21.81 -10.38
C PHE A 332 1.13 23.00 -10.02
N PHE A 333 1.34 23.64 -8.86
CA PHE A 333 0.68 24.87 -8.47
C PHE A 333 1.36 26.11 -9.07
N ASP A 334 2.56 25.96 -9.60
CA ASP A 334 3.25 26.99 -10.38
C ASP A 334 2.93 26.84 -11.87
N PRO A 335 3.07 27.92 -12.66
CA PRO A 335 3.01 27.82 -14.11
C PRO A 335 4.03 26.81 -14.64
N GLN A 336 3.62 26.02 -15.63
CA GLN A 336 4.51 25.04 -16.25
C GLN A 336 5.76 25.70 -16.86
N PRO A 337 6.96 25.11 -16.70
CA PRO A 337 8.17 25.63 -17.33
C PRO A 337 8.01 25.70 -18.85
N PRO A 338 8.58 26.72 -19.52
CA PRO A 338 8.49 26.83 -20.98
C PRO A 338 8.98 25.56 -21.68
N ARG A 339 8.11 24.95 -22.48
CA ARG A 339 8.39 23.71 -23.23
C ARG A 339 7.45 23.56 -24.42
N ASP A 340 7.80 22.66 -25.33
CA ASP A 340 6.86 22.22 -26.37
C ASP A 340 5.67 21.49 -25.74
N PRO A 341 4.44 21.71 -26.26
CA PRO A 341 3.24 21.04 -25.76
C PRO A 341 3.38 19.50 -25.82
N PRO A 342 3.13 18.79 -24.70
CA PRO A 342 3.15 17.34 -24.69
C PRO A 342 1.95 16.78 -25.48
N ALA A 343 2.09 15.57 -26.01
CA ALA A 343 0.98 14.86 -26.66
C ALA A 343 -0.10 14.41 -25.67
N LEU A 344 0.29 14.19 -24.40
CA LEU A 344 -0.62 13.85 -23.30
C LEU A 344 -0.05 14.36 -21.97
N ILE A 345 -0.91 14.91 -21.13
CA ILE A 345 -0.62 15.16 -19.71
C ILE A 345 -1.41 14.14 -18.88
N MET A 346 -0.71 13.33 -18.10
CA MET A 346 -1.27 12.31 -17.24
C MET A 346 -1.22 12.76 -15.78
N LEU A 347 -2.35 12.62 -15.09
CA LEU A 347 -2.50 12.79 -13.64
C LEU A 347 -3.07 11.49 -13.07
N ARG A 348 -2.26 10.70 -12.38
CA ARG A 348 -2.72 9.44 -11.76
C ARG A 348 -2.61 9.51 -10.24
N PHE A 349 -3.75 9.32 -9.56
CA PHE A 349 -3.84 9.45 -8.10
C PHE A 349 -3.30 10.79 -7.60
N ILE A 350 -3.67 11.89 -8.28
CA ILE A 350 -3.28 13.24 -7.89
C ILE A 350 -4.47 14.04 -7.42
N LEU A 351 -5.46 14.27 -8.29
CA LEU A 351 -6.58 15.18 -8.00
C LEU A 351 -7.43 14.74 -6.79
N HIS A 352 -7.34 13.48 -6.35
CA HIS A 352 -8.04 12.99 -5.16
C HIS A 352 -7.44 13.49 -3.82
N ASP A 353 -6.20 14.00 -3.84
CA ASP A 353 -5.57 14.59 -2.66
C ASP A 353 -6.01 16.05 -2.42
N TRP A 354 -6.70 16.64 -3.39
CA TRP A 354 -6.92 18.08 -3.49
C TRP A 354 -8.40 18.43 -3.62
N ALA A 355 -8.86 19.37 -2.81
CA ALA A 355 -10.19 19.94 -2.98
C ALA A 355 -10.31 20.70 -4.32
N ASP A 356 -11.54 20.92 -4.79
CA ASP A 356 -11.86 21.46 -6.11
C ASP A 356 -11.06 22.73 -6.47
N SER A 357 -10.89 23.65 -5.52
CA SER A 357 -10.15 24.90 -5.76
C SER A 357 -8.68 24.67 -6.13
N TYR A 358 -8.03 23.72 -5.47
CA TYR A 358 -6.65 23.30 -5.75
C TYR A 358 -6.57 22.50 -7.06
N ALA A 359 -7.51 21.56 -7.27
CA ALA A 359 -7.60 20.78 -8.50
C ALA A 359 -7.78 21.69 -9.73
N ILE A 360 -8.65 22.71 -9.64
CA ILE A 360 -8.85 23.71 -10.68
C ILE A 360 -7.54 24.49 -10.95
N LYS A 361 -6.79 24.85 -9.92
CA LYS A 361 -5.51 25.55 -10.07
C LYS A 361 -4.50 24.69 -10.85
N ILE A 362 -4.34 23.43 -10.44
CA ILE A 362 -3.49 22.45 -11.13
C ILE A 362 -3.91 22.34 -12.60
N LEU A 363 -5.19 22.08 -12.87
CA LEU A 363 -5.70 21.90 -14.23
C LEU A 363 -5.55 23.16 -15.11
N ARG A 364 -5.65 24.36 -14.53
CA ARG A 364 -5.40 25.62 -15.27
C ARG A 364 -3.94 25.73 -15.69
N ASN A 365 -3.00 25.51 -14.78
CA ASN A 365 -1.57 25.56 -15.10
C ASN A 365 -1.19 24.53 -16.18
N LEU A 366 -1.78 23.33 -16.12
CA LEU A 366 -1.54 22.28 -17.11
C LEU A 366 -2.19 22.57 -18.45
N ARG A 367 -3.40 23.13 -18.46
CA ARG A 367 -4.08 23.55 -19.70
C ARG A 367 -3.31 24.63 -20.43
N ASP A 368 -2.71 25.57 -19.70
CA ASP A 368 -1.93 26.66 -20.32
C ASP A 368 -0.61 26.15 -20.96
N ALA A 369 -0.22 24.90 -20.69
CA ALA A 369 0.94 24.21 -21.25
C ALA A 369 0.60 23.13 -22.30
N ALA A 370 -0.70 22.86 -22.51
CA ALA A 370 -1.23 21.90 -23.48
C ALA A 370 -1.62 22.63 -24.77
#